data_AF-A0A6A5XT85-F1
#
_entry.id   AF-A0A6A5XT85-F1
#
_cell.length_a   1.000
_cell.length_b   1.000
_cell.length_c   1.000
_cell.angle_alpha   90.00
_cell.angle_beta   90.00
_cell.angle_gamma   90.00
#
_symmetry.space_group_name_H-M   'P 1'
#
loop_
_entity.id
_entity.type
_entity.pdbx_description
1 polymer ?
#
loop_
_entity_poly.entity_id
_entity_poly.type
_entity_poly.pdbx_seq_one_letter_code
_entity_poly.pdbx_strand_id
1 'polypeptide(L)'
;MQPPPKPLLILYSHGRQPPLDPPPDLKYDLRSIPNPPKALRDVSDGRSKRLREHLLSEEKFVARLEQVEADVRKGVAEKVEGLGEGEGEGRRRSHDGETESGGIDVVVEEGSGEEEGAGDTGDVEEEESRSIVFRVGCNCALGHHRSVAFVTELAARPWPKDWEVQVVHRDLEKKRTGGSRSKQKSAWKGKRREHVMSVADEWHT
;
A
#
# COMPACT_ATOMS: atom_id res chain seq x y z
N MET A 1 31.57 13.25 -18.10
CA MET A 1 30.17 13.61 -17.75
C MET A 1 29.49 12.34 -17.31
N GLN A 2 29.10 12.24 -16.03
CA GLN A 2 28.30 11.10 -15.56
C GLN A 2 26.90 11.17 -16.21
N PRO A 3 26.31 10.02 -16.60
CA PRO A 3 24.93 10.02 -17.10
C PRO A 3 23.98 10.50 -16.00
N PRO A 4 22.87 11.21 -16.34
CA PRO A 4 21.90 11.62 -15.35
C PRO A 4 21.33 10.39 -14.61
N PRO A 5 21.07 10.50 -13.30
CA PRO A 5 20.56 9.38 -12.53
C PRO A 5 19.19 8.95 -13.05
N LYS A 6 19.00 7.63 -13.19
CA LYS A 6 17.74 7.04 -13.65
C LYS A 6 16.71 7.03 -12.51
N PRO A 7 15.50 7.60 -12.69
CA PRO A 7 14.48 7.55 -11.66
C PRO A 7 13.94 6.13 -11.42
N LEU A 8 13.77 5.78 -10.15
CA LEU A 8 13.08 4.58 -9.67
C LEU A 8 11.68 4.96 -9.16
N LEU A 9 10.65 4.58 -9.91
CA LEU A 9 9.25 4.72 -9.53
C LEU A 9 8.77 3.46 -8.81
N ILE A 10 8.41 3.58 -7.53
CA ILE A 10 7.86 2.48 -6.74
C ILE A 10 6.37 2.69 -6.49
N LEU A 11 5.55 1.79 -7.01
CA LEU A 11 4.09 1.81 -6.87
C LEU A 11 3.65 0.81 -5.80
N TYR A 12 3.14 1.32 -4.68
CA TYR A 12 2.65 0.52 -3.57
C TYR A 12 1.14 0.39 -3.61
N SER A 13 0.63 -0.83 -3.51
CA SER A 13 -0.76 -1.06 -3.12
C SER A 13 -0.83 -1.51 -1.65
N HIS A 14 -1.71 -0.89 -0.87
CA HIS A 14 -1.85 -1.23 0.55
C HIS A 14 -3.26 -1.02 1.11
N GLY A 15 -3.51 -1.56 2.30
CA GLY A 15 -4.66 -1.30 3.15
C GLY A 15 -4.47 -0.04 3.98
N ARG A 16 -5.54 0.43 4.63
CA ARG A 16 -5.53 1.70 5.39
C ARG A 16 -4.49 1.73 6.52
N GLN A 17 -4.27 0.60 7.18
CA GLN A 17 -3.44 0.48 8.37
C GLN A 17 -2.52 -0.75 8.27
N PRO A 18 -1.28 -0.67 8.77
CA PRO A 18 -0.57 0.55 9.19
C PRO A 18 -0.31 1.50 8.00
N PRO A 19 0.19 2.73 8.19
CA PRO A 19 0.75 3.52 7.08
C PRO A 19 1.96 2.81 6.44
N LEU A 20 2.41 3.30 5.27
CA LEU A 20 3.66 2.85 4.68
C LEU A 20 4.83 3.52 5.42
N ASP A 21 5.89 2.74 5.62
CA ASP A 21 7.17 3.20 6.13
C ASP A 21 8.27 2.68 5.19
N PRO A 22 8.99 3.56 4.46
CA PRO A 22 8.88 5.03 4.46
C PRO A 22 7.55 5.55 3.88
N PRO A 23 7.15 6.80 4.20
CA PRO A 23 5.97 7.42 3.60
C PRO A 23 6.16 7.62 2.08
N PRO A 24 5.08 7.51 1.30
CA PRO A 24 5.15 7.75 -0.14
C PRO A 24 5.21 9.26 -0.45
N ASP A 25 5.81 9.62 -1.58
CA ASP A 25 5.80 10.99 -2.11
C ASP A 25 4.38 11.41 -2.52
N LEU A 26 3.60 10.50 -3.10
CA LEU A 26 2.18 10.71 -3.43
C LEU A 26 1.28 9.63 -2.80
N LYS A 27 0.12 10.01 -2.28
CA LYS A 27 -0.82 9.10 -1.62
C LYS A 27 -2.24 9.24 -2.17
N TYR A 28 -2.86 8.12 -2.52
CA TYR A 28 -4.19 8.07 -3.13
C TYR A 28 -5.12 7.09 -2.42
N ASP A 29 -6.24 7.62 -1.89
CA ASP A 29 -7.31 6.81 -1.32
C ASP A 29 -8.33 6.41 -2.39
N LEU A 30 -8.39 5.11 -2.68
CA LEU A 30 -9.23 4.52 -3.72
C LEU A 30 -10.55 3.99 -3.16
N ARG A 31 -10.92 4.34 -1.92
CA ARG A 31 -12.18 3.89 -1.31
C ARG A 31 -13.41 4.57 -1.92
N SER A 32 -13.24 5.72 -2.56
CA SER A 32 -14.27 6.46 -3.30
C SER A 32 -14.65 5.80 -4.63
N ILE A 33 -13.78 4.95 -5.18
CA ILE A 33 -14.05 4.19 -6.40
C ILE A 33 -15.07 3.07 -6.11
N PRO A 34 -16.02 2.81 -7.03
CA PRO A 34 -16.96 1.69 -6.93
C PRO A 34 -16.28 0.38 -6.52
N ASN A 35 -16.92 -0.34 -5.60
CA ASN A 35 -16.39 -1.58 -5.07
C ASN A 35 -16.78 -2.74 -6.01
N PRO A 36 -15.84 -3.60 -6.44
CA PRO A 36 -16.18 -4.70 -7.33
C PRO A 36 -17.21 -5.64 -6.68
N PRO A 37 -18.06 -6.31 -7.48
CA PRO A 37 -19.06 -7.26 -7.02
C PRO A 37 -18.50 -8.27 -6.03
N LYS A 38 -19.29 -8.57 -4.99
CA LYS A 38 -18.87 -9.47 -3.90
C LYS A 38 -18.39 -10.83 -4.44
N ALA A 39 -19.12 -11.41 -5.40
CA ALA A 39 -18.76 -12.67 -6.01
C ALA A 39 -17.34 -12.66 -6.63
N LEU A 40 -16.93 -11.54 -7.25
CA LEU A 40 -15.56 -11.38 -7.76
C LEU A 40 -14.55 -11.23 -6.63
N ARG A 41 -14.88 -10.43 -5.60
CA ARG A 41 -13.97 -10.17 -4.46
C ARG A 41 -13.67 -11.40 -3.60
N ASP A 42 -14.61 -12.35 -3.54
CA ASP A 42 -14.47 -13.56 -2.73
C ASP A 42 -13.49 -14.56 -3.38
N VAL A 43 -13.44 -14.61 -4.72
CA VAL A 43 -12.64 -15.59 -5.48
C VAL A 43 -11.35 -15.04 -6.06
N SER A 44 -11.19 -13.70 -6.09
CA SER A 44 -10.08 -13.06 -6.77
C SER A 44 -9.57 -11.80 -6.05
N ASP A 45 -8.33 -11.45 -6.35
CA ASP A 45 -7.66 -10.22 -5.93
C ASP A 45 -7.42 -9.29 -7.15
N GLY A 46 -6.85 -8.11 -6.89
CA GLY A 46 -6.60 -7.11 -7.92
C GLY A 46 -5.64 -7.52 -9.04
N ARG A 47 -4.90 -8.63 -8.91
CA ARG A 47 -4.06 -9.17 -9.99
C ARG A 47 -4.84 -10.00 -11.00
N SER A 48 -6.10 -10.31 -10.72
CA SER A 48 -6.93 -11.08 -11.65
C SER A 48 -7.43 -10.21 -12.80
N LYS A 49 -7.26 -10.70 -14.03
CA LYS A 49 -7.72 -10.02 -15.26
C LYS A 49 -9.20 -9.63 -15.17
N ARG A 50 -10.05 -10.57 -14.75
CA ARG A 50 -11.51 -10.37 -14.62
C ARG A 50 -11.89 -9.23 -13.67
N LEU A 51 -11.18 -9.08 -12.54
CA LEU A 51 -11.46 -8.00 -11.59
C LEU A 51 -10.98 -6.66 -12.15
N ARG A 52 -9.81 -6.63 -12.81
CA ARG A 52 -9.29 -5.41 -13.45
C ARG A 52 -10.19 -4.92 -14.59
N GLU A 53 -10.63 -5.81 -15.47
CA GLU A 53 -11.56 -5.46 -16.56
C GLU A 53 -12.86 -4.84 -16.03
N HIS A 54 -13.40 -5.38 -14.94
CA HIS A 54 -14.58 -4.79 -14.32
C HIS A 54 -14.28 -3.39 -13.76
N LEU A 55 -13.16 -3.19 -13.08
CA LEU A 55 -12.79 -1.85 -12.61
C LEU A 55 -12.51 -0.87 -13.75
N LEU A 56 -11.92 -1.33 -14.86
CA LEU A 56 -11.69 -0.52 -16.06
C LEU A 56 -13.00 -0.11 -16.76
N SER A 57 -14.10 -0.85 -16.57
CA SER A 57 -15.42 -0.42 -17.04
C SER A 57 -16.01 0.74 -16.23
N GLU A 58 -15.45 1.04 -15.06
CA GLU A 58 -15.91 2.15 -14.21
C GLU A 58 -15.18 3.45 -14.59
N GLU A 59 -15.92 4.44 -15.09
CA GLU A 59 -15.36 5.72 -15.53
C GLU A 59 -14.53 6.41 -14.43
N LYS A 60 -14.99 6.36 -13.18
CA LYS A 60 -14.28 6.93 -12.03
C LYS A 60 -12.91 6.28 -11.79
N PHE A 61 -12.75 5.00 -12.13
CA PHE A 61 -11.47 4.30 -11.98
C PHE A 61 -10.49 4.75 -13.07
N VAL A 62 -10.97 4.84 -14.32
CA VAL A 62 -10.16 5.28 -15.47
C VAL A 62 -9.73 6.74 -15.31
N ALA A 63 -10.66 7.64 -14.99
CA ALA A 63 -10.36 9.05 -14.76
C ALA A 63 -9.34 9.23 -13.63
N ARG A 64 -9.44 8.42 -12.57
CA ARG A 64 -8.47 8.46 -11.47
C ARG A 64 -7.10 7.92 -11.89
N LEU A 65 -7.04 6.88 -12.74
CA LEU A 65 -5.76 6.39 -13.29
C LEU A 65 -5.05 7.47 -14.11
N GLU A 66 -5.78 8.16 -14.99
CA GLU A 66 -5.23 9.22 -15.83
C GLU A 66 -4.71 10.40 -15.00
N GLN A 67 -5.48 10.82 -13.98
CA GLN A 67 -5.05 11.85 -13.04
C GLN A 67 -3.75 11.46 -12.32
N VAL A 68 -3.70 10.25 -11.76
CA VAL A 68 -2.51 9.78 -11.03
C VAL A 68 -1.32 9.64 -11.96
N GLU A 69 -1.51 9.19 -13.20
CA GLU A 69 -0.43 9.13 -14.18
C GLU A 69 0.18 10.52 -14.42
N ALA A 70 -0.65 11.54 -14.62
CA ALA A 70 -0.19 12.91 -14.82
C ALA A 70 0.54 13.47 -13.58
N ASP A 71 -0.01 13.25 -12.39
CA ASP A 71 0.60 13.69 -11.12
C ASP A 71 1.97 13.04 -10.90
N VAL A 72 2.12 11.74 -11.18
CA VAL A 72 3.39 11.02 -11.06
C VAL A 72 4.41 11.54 -12.06
N ARG A 73 4.00 11.78 -13.32
CA ARG A 73 4.89 12.38 -14.33
C ARG A 73 5.45 13.72 -13.86
N LYS A 74 4.57 14.58 -13.36
CA LYS A 74 4.94 15.88 -12.82
C LYS A 74 5.86 15.76 -11.60
N GLY A 75 5.49 14.92 -10.62
CA GLY A 75 6.25 14.78 -9.38
C GLY A 75 7.66 14.22 -9.58
N VAL A 76 7.85 13.25 -10.49
CA VAL A 76 9.18 12.75 -10.82
C VAL A 76 10.01 13.83 -11.52
N ALA A 77 9.44 14.58 -12.46
CA ALA A 77 10.14 15.67 -13.14
C ALA A 77 10.61 16.74 -12.14
N GLU A 78 9.73 17.20 -11.24
CA GLU A 78 10.08 18.16 -10.18
C GLU A 78 11.18 17.61 -9.25
N LYS A 79 11.16 16.30 -8.95
CA LYS A 79 12.20 15.66 -8.12
C LYS A 79 13.54 15.52 -8.84
N VAL A 80 13.53 15.31 -10.16
CA VAL A 80 14.74 15.27 -11.00
C VAL A 80 15.36 16.66 -11.10
N GLU A 81 14.56 17.69 -11.34
CA GLU A 81 15.01 19.09 -11.44
C GLU A 81 15.54 19.60 -10.09
N GLY A 82 14.86 19.30 -8.98
CA GLY A 82 15.27 19.74 -7.64
C GLY A 82 16.65 19.21 -7.19
N LEU A 83 17.08 18.06 -7.71
CA LEU A 83 18.44 17.53 -7.48
C LEU A 83 19.52 18.25 -8.29
N GLY A 84 19.14 19.04 -9.30
CA GLY A 84 20.03 19.93 -10.02
C GLY A 84 20.28 21.27 -9.31
N GLU A 85 19.44 21.66 -8.35
CA GLU A 85 19.42 23.02 -7.81
C GLU A 85 19.60 23.15 -6.28
N GLY A 86 19.69 22.05 -5.50
CA GLY A 86 19.70 22.16 -4.02
C GLY A 86 20.54 21.13 -3.25
N GLU A 87 21.79 21.47 -2.96
CA GLU A 87 22.25 21.46 -1.56
C GLU A 87 21.42 22.54 -0.84
N GLY A 88 20.43 22.17 -0.03
CA GLY A 88 19.66 23.16 0.74
C GLY A 88 18.23 22.75 1.08
N GLU A 89 18.10 22.22 2.30
CA GLU A 89 16.96 22.41 3.19
C GLU A 89 15.57 21.88 2.76
N GLY A 90 15.16 20.80 3.42
CA GLY A 90 13.86 20.18 3.26
C GLY A 90 12.69 21.11 3.64
N ARG A 91 11.68 21.15 2.76
CA ARG A 91 10.36 21.66 3.13
C ARG A 91 9.26 20.76 2.57
N ARG A 92 8.75 19.91 3.46
CA ARG A 92 7.55 19.08 3.29
C ARG A 92 6.38 19.96 2.86
N ARG A 93 5.82 19.69 1.67
CA ARG A 93 4.57 20.29 1.21
C ARG A 93 3.43 19.32 1.51
N SER A 94 2.92 19.37 2.74
CA SER A 94 1.66 18.73 3.11
C SER A 94 0.52 19.49 2.44
N HIS A 95 -0.16 18.87 1.49
CA HIS A 95 -1.44 19.35 0.98
C HIS A 95 -2.56 18.57 1.68
N ASP A 96 -2.73 18.86 2.97
CA ASP A 96 -3.83 18.33 3.78
C ASP A 96 -4.91 19.42 3.88
N GLY A 97 -6.11 19.10 3.39
CA GLY A 97 -7.31 19.91 3.62
C GLY A 97 -7.80 19.69 5.05
N GLU A 98 -7.82 20.77 5.82
CA GLU A 98 -8.33 20.88 7.19
C GLU A 98 -9.85 20.64 7.28
N THR A 99 -10.31 20.01 8.37
CA THR A 99 -11.39 20.54 9.24
C THR A 99 -11.33 19.86 10.62
N GLU A 100 -10.89 20.64 11.62
CA GLU A 100 -11.37 20.81 13.01
C GLU A 100 -11.43 19.66 14.04
N SER A 101 -10.64 19.84 15.12
CA SER A 101 -11.09 20.15 16.50
C SER A 101 -10.38 19.35 17.61
N GLY A 102 -9.90 20.07 18.64
CA GLY A 102 -9.86 19.58 20.02
C GLY A 102 -8.50 19.30 20.68
N GLY A 103 -7.92 20.33 21.33
CA GLY A 103 -7.67 20.33 22.78
C GLY A 103 -6.46 19.62 23.42
N ILE A 104 -5.65 20.43 24.11
CA ILE A 104 -5.02 20.23 25.45
C ILE A 104 -3.59 19.62 25.53
N ASP A 105 -2.62 20.53 25.64
CA ASP A 105 -1.56 20.74 26.66
C ASP A 105 -0.94 19.62 27.54
N VAL A 106 0.34 19.88 27.84
CA VAL A 106 1.25 19.47 28.95
C VAL A 106 2.00 18.12 28.94
N VAL A 107 3.35 18.18 28.83
CA VAL A 107 4.38 17.99 29.90
C VAL A 107 5.68 17.40 29.31
N VAL A 108 6.78 18.09 29.61
CA VAL A 108 8.21 17.81 29.41
C VAL A 108 8.73 16.71 30.35
N GLU A 109 9.64 15.83 29.90
CA GLU A 109 10.83 15.47 30.68
C GLU A 109 11.87 14.70 29.85
N GLU A 110 13.13 15.07 30.11
CA GLU A 110 14.36 14.65 29.46
C GLU A 110 14.83 13.30 29.99
N GLY A 111 15.54 12.56 29.13
CA GLY A 111 16.22 11.32 29.50
C GLY A 111 17.56 11.25 28.79
N SER A 112 18.60 11.71 29.49
CA SER A 112 20.01 11.61 29.15
C SER A 112 20.50 10.16 29.16
N GLY A 113 21.27 9.78 28.14
CA GLY A 113 22.01 8.52 28.10
C GLY A 113 23.11 8.59 27.05
N GLU A 114 24.31 8.94 27.51
CA GLU A 114 25.57 8.82 26.79
C GLU A 114 25.88 7.32 26.57
N GLU A 115 26.46 6.95 25.42
CA GLU A 115 27.64 6.06 25.37
C GLU A 115 28.28 6.10 23.98
N GLU A 116 29.60 6.28 24.00
CA GLU A 116 30.48 6.37 22.86
C GLU A 116 30.76 5.00 22.24
N GLY A 117 30.76 4.93 20.92
CA GLY A 117 31.19 3.75 20.16
C GLY A 117 31.95 4.17 18.92
N ALA A 118 33.25 4.42 19.08
CA ALA A 118 34.19 4.60 17.98
C ALA A 118 34.39 3.26 17.25
N GLY A 119 33.83 3.17 16.04
CA GLY A 119 34.01 2.06 15.11
C GLY A 119 34.49 2.58 13.76
N ASP A 120 35.80 2.79 13.67
CA ASP A 120 36.59 2.91 12.44
C ASP A 120 36.37 1.66 11.57
N THR A 121 35.85 1.80 10.35
CA THR A 121 36.11 0.86 9.24
C THR A 121 35.49 1.32 7.91
N GLY A 122 36.37 1.67 6.96
CA GLY A 122 36.12 1.43 5.54
C GLY A 122 35.43 2.55 4.78
N ASP A 123 36.22 3.54 4.38
CA ASP A 123 35.98 4.36 3.19
C ASP A 123 35.94 3.43 1.96
N VAL A 124 34.74 2.93 1.65
CA VAL A 124 34.42 2.29 0.37
C VAL A 124 33.71 3.37 -0.42
N GLU A 125 34.42 3.90 -1.42
CA GLU A 125 33.98 4.96 -2.33
C GLU A 125 32.50 4.78 -2.73
N GLU A 126 31.65 5.59 -2.11
CA GLU A 126 30.23 5.76 -2.41
C GLU A 126 30.09 6.33 -3.82
N GLU A 127 30.07 5.43 -4.81
CA GLU A 127 29.33 5.66 -6.07
C GLU A 127 27.81 5.63 -5.78
N GLU A 128 27.38 6.37 -4.75
CA GLU A 128 25.98 6.67 -4.46
C GLU A 128 25.51 7.68 -5.50
N SER A 129 25.36 7.17 -6.72
CA SER A 129 24.81 7.88 -7.86
C SER A 129 23.37 8.25 -7.50
N ARG A 130 23.21 9.45 -6.89
CA ARG A 130 21.99 10.09 -6.40
C ARG A 130 20.72 9.44 -6.94
N SER A 131 20.30 8.35 -6.31
CA SER A 131 19.24 7.51 -6.86
C SER A 131 17.90 8.22 -6.64
N ILE A 132 17.23 8.59 -7.73
CA ILE A 132 15.97 9.33 -7.65
C ILE A 132 14.85 8.34 -7.38
N VAL A 133 14.54 8.09 -6.11
CA VAL A 133 13.44 7.19 -5.73
C VAL A 133 12.16 7.99 -5.54
N PHE A 134 11.11 7.69 -6.32
CA PHE A 134 9.78 8.30 -6.22
C PHE A 134 8.73 7.23 -5.86
N ARG A 135 8.02 7.42 -4.76
CA ARG A 135 7.11 6.42 -4.16
C ARG A 135 5.66 6.88 -4.26
N VAL A 136 4.79 6.00 -4.75
CA VAL A 136 3.35 6.26 -4.88
C VAL A 136 2.59 5.22 -4.05
N GLY A 137 1.82 5.68 -3.07
CA GLY A 137 0.98 4.84 -2.21
C GLY A 137 -0.49 4.88 -2.62
N CYS A 138 -1.00 3.76 -3.12
CA CYS A 138 -2.41 3.58 -3.46
C CYS A 138 -3.09 2.71 -2.40
N ASN A 139 -4.05 3.26 -1.65
CA ASN A 139 -4.71 2.54 -0.57
C ASN A 139 -6.17 2.23 -0.85
N CYS A 140 -6.62 1.06 -0.41
CA CYS A 140 -8.05 0.76 -0.25
C CYS A 140 -8.34 0.27 1.18
N ALA A 141 -9.51 -0.31 1.43
CA ALA A 141 -9.87 -0.75 2.79
C ALA A 141 -8.87 -1.78 3.33
N LEU A 142 -8.72 -2.90 2.61
CA LEU A 142 -7.87 -4.03 3.04
C LEU A 142 -6.58 -4.18 2.23
N GLY A 143 -6.46 -3.51 1.08
CA GLY A 143 -5.27 -3.61 0.24
C GLY A 143 -5.24 -4.79 -0.75
N HIS A 144 -6.39 -5.38 -1.09
CA HIS A 144 -6.44 -6.62 -1.89
C HIS A 144 -7.06 -6.47 -3.28
N HIS A 145 -7.95 -5.50 -3.48
CA HIS A 145 -8.78 -5.41 -4.69
C HIS A 145 -8.46 -4.14 -5.48
N ARG A 146 -9.16 -3.04 -5.16
CA ARG A 146 -9.06 -1.76 -5.88
C ARG A 146 -7.63 -1.25 -5.98
N SER A 147 -6.91 -1.18 -4.85
CA SER A 147 -5.53 -0.67 -4.86
C SER A 147 -4.55 -1.55 -5.63
N VAL A 148 -4.68 -2.87 -5.52
CA VAL A 148 -3.83 -3.81 -6.26
C VAL A 148 -4.08 -3.68 -7.76
N ALA A 149 -5.35 -3.71 -8.17
CA ALA A 149 -5.74 -3.55 -9.57
C ALA A 149 -5.28 -2.20 -10.13
N PHE A 150 -5.49 -1.12 -9.37
CA PHE A 150 -5.08 0.22 -9.77
C PHE A 150 -3.57 0.31 -9.99
N VAL A 151 -2.77 -0.24 -9.08
CA VAL A 151 -1.30 -0.25 -9.22
C VAL A 151 -0.85 -1.13 -10.39
N THR A 152 -1.49 -2.28 -10.61
CA THR A 152 -1.18 -3.13 -11.77
C THR A 152 -1.44 -2.41 -13.10
N GLU A 153 -2.57 -1.71 -13.21
CA GLU A 153 -2.90 -0.93 -14.42
C GLU A 153 -2.02 0.31 -14.57
N LEU A 154 -1.68 0.98 -13.47
CA LEU A 154 -0.78 2.13 -13.47
C LEU A 154 0.64 1.74 -13.90
N ALA A 155 1.14 0.59 -13.45
CA ALA A 155 2.44 0.07 -13.85
C ALA A 155 2.51 -0.32 -15.35
N ALA A 156 1.37 -0.68 -15.95
CA ALA A 156 1.27 -1.02 -17.36
C ALA A 156 1.22 0.21 -18.29
N ARG A 157 1.17 1.43 -17.74
CA ARG A 157 1.21 2.68 -18.53
C ARG A 157 2.58 2.87 -19.20
N PRO A 158 2.64 3.62 -20.32
CA PRO A 158 3.88 3.87 -21.05
C PRO A 158 4.75 4.92 -20.32
N TRP A 159 5.44 4.49 -19.28
CA TRP A 159 6.43 5.31 -18.58
C TRP A 159 7.67 5.56 -19.45
N PRO A 160 8.43 6.65 -19.22
CA PRO A 160 9.71 6.88 -19.89
C PRO A 160 10.66 5.68 -19.74
N LYS A 161 11.40 5.36 -20.81
CA LYS A 161 12.26 4.15 -20.88
C LYS A 161 13.46 4.19 -19.93
N ASP A 162 13.82 5.40 -19.51
CA ASP A 162 14.86 5.71 -18.55
C ASP A 162 14.40 5.57 -17.09
N TRP A 163 13.10 5.32 -16.86
CA TRP A 163 12.58 5.05 -15.52
C TRP A 163 12.55 3.56 -15.24
N GLU A 164 12.97 3.19 -14.05
CA GLU A 164 12.72 1.86 -13.50
C GLU A 164 11.39 1.88 -12.74
N VAL A 165 10.49 0.93 -13.04
CA VAL A 165 9.19 0.84 -12.38
C VAL A 165 9.11 -0.44 -11.56
N GLN A 166 8.89 -0.30 -10.25
CA GLN A 166 8.70 -1.41 -9.33
C GLN A 166 7.29 -1.40 -8.74
N VAL A 167 6.70 -2.58 -8.60
CA VAL A 167 5.36 -2.76 -8.05
C VAL A 167 5.42 -3.58 -6.77
N VAL A 168 4.83 -3.05 -5.70
CA VAL A 168 4.82 -3.69 -4.38
C VAL A 168 3.40 -3.81 -3.85
N HIS A 169 2.97 -5.03 -3.54
CA HIS A 169 1.65 -5.33 -2.99
C HIS A 169 1.72 -5.78 -1.52
N ARG A 170 1.67 -4.83 -0.58
CA ARG A 170 1.96 -5.08 0.84
C ARG A 170 1.08 -6.15 1.50
N ASP A 171 -0.20 -6.20 1.15
CA ASP A 171 -1.19 -6.97 1.91
C ASP A 171 -1.65 -8.26 1.20
N LEU A 172 -1.14 -8.59 0.00
CA LEU A 172 -1.55 -9.79 -0.73
C LEU A 172 -1.02 -11.10 -0.14
N GLU A 173 0.17 -11.07 0.44
CA GLU A 173 0.86 -12.27 0.95
C GLU A 173 0.46 -12.62 2.39
N LYS A 174 -0.17 -11.67 3.09
CA LYS A 174 -0.74 -11.93 4.40
C LYS A 174 -1.89 -12.91 4.22
N LYS A 175 -1.63 -14.20 4.50
CA LYS A 175 -2.67 -15.23 4.60
C LYS A 175 -3.82 -14.61 5.37
N ARG A 176 -4.97 -14.45 4.71
CA ARG A 176 -6.22 -14.12 5.39
C ARG A 176 -6.29 -15.11 6.55
N THR A 177 -6.31 -14.63 7.78
CA THR A 177 -6.70 -15.41 8.95
C THR A 177 -8.15 -15.80 8.72
N GLY A 178 -8.33 -16.84 7.92
CA GLY A 178 -9.58 -17.30 7.36
C GLY A 178 -10.42 -17.91 8.45
N GLY A 179 -11.16 -17.05 9.13
CA GLY A 179 -12.48 -17.36 9.67
C GLY A 179 -12.47 -18.17 10.96
N SER A 180 -12.56 -17.47 12.08
CA SER A 180 -13.39 -17.95 13.22
C SER A 180 -14.73 -18.55 12.74
N ARG A 181 -15.27 -18.07 11.62
CA ARG A 181 -16.51 -18.54 11.00
C ARG A 181 -16.43 -19.94 10.37
N SER A 182 -15.28 -20.39 9.86
CA SER A 182 -15.11 -21.77 9.36
C SER A 182 -15.02 -22.76 10.53
N LYS A 183 -14.31 -22.36 11.61
CA LYS A 183 -14.29 -23.06 12.90
C LYS A 183 -15.68 -23.12 13.57
N GLN A 184 -16.48 -22.05 13.50
CA GLN A 184 -17.86 -22.07 14.02
C GLN A 184 -18.76 -23.03 13.23
N LYS A 185 -18.63 -23.08 11.89
CA LYS A 185 -19.43 -23.99 11.07
C LYS A 185 -19.08 -25.45 11.30
N SER A 186 -17.80 -25.78 11.50
CA SER A 186 -17.40 -27.15 11.89
C SER A 186 -17.82 -27.49 13.32
N ALA A 187 -17.72 -26.56 14.27
CA ALA A 187 -18.17 -26.75 15.65
C ALA A 187 -19.68 -27.00 15.76
N TRP A 188 -20.50 -26.28 14.98
CA TRP A 188 -21.96 -26.51 14.94
C TRP A 188 -22.33 -27.85 14.30
N LYS A 189 -21.56 -28.32 13.31
CA LYS A 189 -21.79 -29.62 12.66
C LYS A 189 -21.36 -30.80 13.56
N GLY A 190 -20.37 -30.59 14.43
CA GLY A 190 -19.99 -31.54 15.48
C GLY A 190 -21.08 -31.75 16.52
N LYS A 191 -21.58 -30.65 17.11
CA LYS A 191 -22.63 -30.69 18.15
C LYS A 191 -23.95 -31.34 17.69
N ARG A 192 -24.33 -31.17 16.42
CA ARG A 192 -25.52 -31.85 15.86
C ARG A 192 -25.34 -33.36 15.69
N ARG A 193 -24.11 -33.87 15.52
CA ARG A 193 -23.86 -35.32 15.43
C ARG A 193 -23.88 -35.97 16.81
N GLU A 194 -23.32 -35.30 17.83
CA GLU A 194 -23.37 -35.79 19.22
C GLU A 194 -24.80 -35.86 19.76
N HIS A 195 -25.63 -34.84 19.50
CA HIS A 195 -27.02 -34.84 19.99
C HIS A 195 -27.90 -35.91 19.31
N VAL A 196 -27.62 -36.28 18.06
CA VAL A 196 -28.38 -37.33 17.36
C VAL A 196 -27.97 -38.74 17.81
N MET A 197 -26.72 -38.94 18.24
CA MET A 197 -26.28 -40.24 18.78
C MET A 197 -26.75 -40.47 20.22
N SER A 198 -26.82 -39.44 21.06
CA SER A 198 -27.31 -39.57 22.44
C SER A 198 -28.81 -39.93 22.53
N VAL A 199 -29.63 -39.55 21.55
CA VAL A 199 -31.07 -39.88 21.54
C VAL A 199 -31.33 -41.32 21.06
N ALA A 200 -30.37 -41.95 20.37
CA ALA A 200 -30.51 -43.31 19.85
C ALA A 200 -30.23 -44.41 20.89
N ASP A 201 -29.42 -44.11 21.91
CA ASP A 201 -29.09 -45.04 23.01
C ASP A 201 -30.18 -45.13 24.10
N GLU A 202 -31.17 -44.23 24.09
CA GLU A 202 -32.23 -44.16 25.12
C GLU A 202 -33.46 -45.06 24.82
N TRP A 203 -33.43 -45.84 23.74
CA TRP A 203 -34.55 -46.70 23.30
C TRP A 203 -34.28 -48.21 23.36
N HIS A 204 -33.21 -48.64 24.05
CA HIS A 204 -32.86 -50.06 24.24
C HIS A 204 -32.68 -50.45 25.71
N THR A 205 -33.61 -50.06 26.58
CA THR A 205 -33.77 -50.64 27.93
C THR A 205 -35.25 -50.83 28.21
#